data_AF-A0A3P7ZC67-F1
#
_entry.id   AF-A0A3P7ZC67-F1
#
_cell.length_a   1.000
_cell.length_b   1.000
_cell.length_c   1.000
_cell.angle_alpha   90.00
_cell.angle_beta   90.00
_cell.angle_gamma   90.00
#
_symmetry.space_group_name_H-M   'P 1'
#
loop_
_entity.id
_entity.type
_entity.pdbx_description
1 polymer ?
#
loop_
_entity_poly.entity_id
_entity_poly.type
_entity_poly.pdbx_seq_one_letter_code
_entity_poly.pdbx_strand_id
1 'polypeptide(L)'
;MQYLYFSYSVPFRFQKIKSKIQFETDSDKKAYLNSEVDRLISLLSTVPLDEEDPINYLILNARDAIADTLDSAYGASISDHQIFEVLARHFEKEYLVDMESLNIIPPSVLVRVTEYIDAIIKYVKQIIDNGFAYVAPSGSVYFDTNRFASSPMHFYAKLVPTAYGDTNQLESGEGELCITGEKKSPNDFALWKASKPGEPFWSSPWGKGRPGWHIECSVMASDILGGTLDIHSGGVDLKFPHHDNELAQSEAYFGHSHWVNYFLHSGHLTISGCKMSKSLKNFITIRDALKTHSSRQIRLIFLLHSWRDTMDYSVDTLAEAVGFEKQLIVSRFYFSS
;
A
#
# COMPACT_ATOMS: atom_id res chain seq x y z
N MET A 1 -26.15 32.70 1.68
CA MET A 1 -27.25 32.15 0.85
C MET A 1 -27.19 32.62 -0.61
N GLN A 2 -26.02 32.55 -1.28
CA GLN A 2 -25.94 32.78 -2.75
C GLN A 2 -24.62 32.28 -3.40
N TYR A 3 -24.05 31.14 -2.95
CA TYR A 3 -22.88 30.53 -3.61
C TYR A 3 -22.90 28.99 -3.67
N LEU A 4 -24.05 28.35 -3.41
CA LEU A 4 -24.24 26.89 -3.56
C LEU A 4 -25.32 26.52 -4.60
N TYR A 5 -25.90 27.50 -5.28
CA TYR A 5 -26.73 27.29 -6.47
C TYR A 5 -25.86 27.40 -7.72
N PHE A 6 -24.99 26.41 -7.93
CA PHE A 6 -24.49 26.12 -9.27
C PHE A 6 -25.47 25.16 -9.94
N SER A 7 -26.13 25.66 -10.99
CA SER A 7 -27.03 24.94 -11.88
C SER A 7 -26.28 23.88 -12.68
N TYR A 8 -25.92 22.76 -12.05
CA TYR A 8 -25.62 21.52 -12.73
C TYR A 8 -26.35 20.42 -11.97
N SER A 9 -27.20 19.70 -12.71
CA SER A 9 -28.00 18.61 -12.21
C SER A 9 -27.13 17.62 -11.40
N VAL A 10 -27.64 17.16 -10.25
CA VAL A 10 -27.08 16.09 -9.40
C VAL A 10 -26.37 14.96 -10.19
N PRO A 11 -26.83 14.53 -11.39
CA PRO A 11 -26.08 13.59 -12.25
C PRO A 11 -24.62 13.95 -12.58
N PHE A 12 -24.22 15.23 -12.58
CA PHE A 12 -22.84 15.63 -12.91
C PHE A 12 -21.85 15.37 -11.77
N ARG A 13 -22.29 15.49 -10.50
CA ARG A 13 -21.41 15.37 -9.32
C ARG A 13 -20.95 13.93 -9.04
N PHE A 14 -21.68 12.94 -9.57
CA PHE A 14 -21.35 11.52 -9.41
C PHE A 14 -20.87 10.87 -10.70
N GLN A 15 -20.57 11.63 -11.76
CA GLN A 15 -20.14 11.06 -13.04
C GLN A 15 -18.89 10.19 -12.90
N LYS A 16 -17.92 10.57 -12.05
CA LYS A 16 -16.70 9.81 -11.83
C LYS A 16 -16.94 8.48 -11.12
N ILE A 17 -17.84 8.44 -10.13
CA ILE A 17 -18.24 7.17 -9.47
C ILE A 17 -19.07 6.32 -10.44
N LYS A 18 -19.97 6.93 -11.21
CA LYS A 18 -20.76 6.22 -12.25
C LYS A 18 -19.88 5.65 -13.37
N SER A 19 -18.83 6.37 -13.79
CA SER A 19 -17.87 5.85 -14.75
C SER A 19 -17.05 4.71 -14.14
N LYS A 20 -16.60 4.83 -12.88
CA LYS A 20 -15.94 3.73 -12.16
C LYS A 20 -16.83 2.47 -12.13
N ILE A 21 -18.12 2.59 -11.82
CA ILE A 21 -19.09 1.47 -11.83
C ILE A 21 -19.20 0.80 -13.21
N GLN A 22 -19.14 1.58 -14.30
CA GLN A 22 -19.28 1.06 -15.66
C GLN A 22 -18.10 0.16 -16.06
N PHE A 23 -16.89 0.50 -15.62
CA PHE A 23 -15.66 -0.23 -15.97
C PHE A 23 -15.19 -1.21 -14.89
N GLU A 24 -15.80 -1.23 -13.71
CA GLU A 24 -15.49 -2.18 -12.64
C GLU A 24 -15.98 -3.59 -12.99
N THR A 25 -15.05 -4.55 -12.92
CA THR A 25 -15.26 -5.96 -13.26
C THR A 25 -15.45 -6.85 -12.03
N ASP A 26 -14.99 -6.39 -10.85
CA ASP A 26 -15.17 -7.08 -9.58
C ASP A 26 -16.61 -6.87 -9.06
N SER A 27 -17.33 -7.98 -8.82
CA SER A 27 -18.73 -7.95 -8.41
C SER A 27 -18.94 -7.26 -7.06
N ASP A 28 -18.03 -7.46 -6.11
CA ASP A 28 -18.16 -6.97 -4.75
C ASP A 28 -17.85 -5.46 -4.71
N LYS A 29 -16.82 -5.03 -5.44
CA LYS A 29 -16.53 -3.60 -5.63
C LYS A 29 -17.66 -2.89 -6.35
N LYS A 30 -18.24 -3.51 -7.38
CA LYS A 30 -19.37 -2.93 -8.11
C LYS A 30 -20.60 -2.79 -7.23
N ALA A 31 -20.91 -3.80 -6.41
CA ALA A 31 -22.00 -3.73 -5.44
C ALA A 31 -21.78 -2.59 -4.42
N TYR A 32 -20.55 -2.48 -3.89
CA TYR A 32 -20.17 -1.40 -2.98
C TYR A 32 -20.28 -0.01 -3.63
N LEU A 33 -19.80 0.18 -4.86
CA LEU A 33 -19.88 1.47 -5.53
C LEU A 33 -21.34 1.90 -5.77
N ASN A 34 -22.23 0.95 -6.09
CA ASN A 34 -23.66 1.25 -6.22
C ASN A 34 -24.27 1.66 -4.86
N SER A 35 -23.98 0.92 -3.79
CA SER A 35 -24.49 1.26 -2.46
C SER A 35 -23.96 2.60 -1.94
N GLU A 36 -22.72 2.96 -2.30
CA GLU A 36 -22.12 4.26 -1.98
C GLU A 36 -22.80 5.41 -2.73
N VAL A 37 -23.20 5.21 -3.99
CA VAL A 37 -24.01 6.19 -4.73
C VAL A 37 -25.35 6.42 -4.04
N ASP A 38 -26.04 5.34 -3.67
CA ASP A 38 -27.33 5.44 -2.98
C ASP A 38 -27.19 6.14 -1.62
N ARG A 39 -26.11 5.83 -0.88
CA ARG A 39 -25.77 6.50 0.39
C ARG A 39 -25.56 7.99 0.20
N LEU A 40 -24.82 8.40 -0.84
CA LEU A 40 -24.54 9.82 -1.13
C LEU A 40 -25.80 10.57 -1.60
N ILE A 41 -26.68 9.91 -2.37
CA ILE A 41 -27.98 10.48 -2.76
C ILE A 41 -28.86 10.69 -1.53
N SER A 42 -28.91 9.69 -0.64
CA SER A 42 -29.63 9.78 0.63
C SER A 42 -29.10 10.93 1.46
N LEU A 43 -27.77 11.02 1.66
CA LEU A 43 -27.11 12.08 2.42
C LEU A 43 -27.45 13.50 1.91
N LEU A 44 -27.53 13.68 0.59
CA LEU A 44 -27.91 14.97 -0.01
C LEU A 44 -29.40 15.30 0.15
N SER A 45 -30.23 14.28 0.35
CA SER A 45 -31.69 14.41 0.45
C SER A 45 -32.17 14.53 1.89
N THR A 46 -31.36 14.12 2.88
CA THR A 46 -31.70 14.06 4.30
C THR A 46 -30.90 15.01 5.17
N VAL A 47 -30.28 16.05 4.58
CA VAL A 47 -29.47 17.05 5.31
C VAL A 47 -30.19 17.44 6.61
N PRO A 48 -29.66 17.08 7.79
CA PRO A 48 -30.35 17.32 9.05
C PRO A 48 -30.56 18.82 9.22
N LEU A 49 -31.81 19.24 9.39
CA LEU A 49 -32.16 20.64 9.67
C LEU A 49 -31.62 21.10 11.04
N ASP A 50 -31.23 20.14 11.89
CA ASP A 50 -30.87 20.32 13.30
C ASP A 50 -29.35 20.28 13.56
N GLU A 51 -28.50 20.14 12.53
CA GLU A 51 -27.03 20.25 12.65
C GLU A 51 -26.62 21.73 12.60
N GLU A 52 -25.79 22.19 13.55
CA GLU A 52 -25.29 23.59 13.60
C GLU A 52 -24.51 23.99 12.34
N ASP A 53 -23.93 23.01 11.62
CA ASP A 53 -23.24 23.24 10.34
C ASP A 53 -23.51 22.11 9.32
N PRO A 54 -24.61 22.22 8.55
CA PRO A 54 -24.98 21.23 7.54
C PRO A 54 -23.94 21.08 6.42
N ILE A 55 -23.13 22.10 6.16
CA ILE A 55 -22.10 22.07 5.12
C ILE A 55 -20.92 21.22 5.60
N ASN A 56 -20.42 21.45 6.81
CA ASN A 56 -19.35 20.63 7.37
C ASN A 56 -19.79 19.18 7.54
N TYR A 57 -21.03 18.94 7.96
CA TYR A 57 -21.59 17.58 8.01
C TYR A 57 -21.54 16.89 6.65
N LEU A 58 -21.98 17.56 5.58
CA LEU A 58 -21.92 17.02 4.21
C LEU A 58 -20.49 16.76 3.75
N ILE A 59 -19.56 17.69 4.00
CA ILE A 59 -18.15 17.54 3.63
C ILE A 59 -17.55 16.32 4.32
N LEU A 60 -17.76 16.15 5.62
CA LEU A 60 -17.22 15.03 6.39
C LEU A 60 -17.77 13.69 5.90
N ASN A 61 -19.08 13.61 5.64
CA ASN A 61 -19.77 12.36 5.29
C ASN A 61 -19.68 12.00 3.80
N ALA A 62 -19.30 12.94 2.93
CA ALA A 62 -19.05 12.73 1.50
C ALA A 62 -17.57 12.91 1.12
N ARG A 63 -16.66 13.00 2.11
CA ARG A 63 -15.26 13.37 1.91
C ARG A 63 -14.56 12.55 0.84
N ASP A 64 -14.77 11.23 0.81
CA ASP A 64 -14.06 10.32 -0.11
C ASP A 64 -14.48 10.60 -1.57
N ALA A 65 -15.78 10.82 -1.80
CA ALA A 65 -16.33 11.16 -3.11
C ALA A 65 -15.94 12.57 -3.57
N ILE A 66 -15.86 13.51 -2.62
CA ILE A 66 -15.45 14.89 -2.88
C ILE A 66 -13.95 14.97 -3.15
N ALA A 67 -13.11 14.27 -2.39
CA ALA A 67 -11.66 14.26 -2.52
C ALA A 67 -11.22 13.88 -3.94
N ASP A 68 -11.75 12.78 -4.49
CA ASP A 68 -11.50 12.35 -5.87
C ASP A 68 -11.78 13.45 -6.92
N THR A 69 -12.81 14.25 -6.68
CA THR A 69 -13.23 15.34 -7.57
C THR A 69 -12.35 16.57 -7.38
N LEU A 70 -12.04 16.91 -6.13
CA LEU A 70 -11.14 18.02 -5.79
C LEU A 70 -9.72 17.77 -6.28
N ASP A 71 -9.20 16.56 -6.14
CA ASP A 71 -7.87 16.20 -6.64
C ASP A 71 -7.78 16.35 -8.16
N SER A 72 -8.83 15.97 -8.88
CA SER A 72 -8.87 16.16 -10.34
C SER A 72 -8.98 17.63 -10.77
N ALA A 73 -9.69 18.45 -10.00
CA ALA A 73 -9.91 19.87 -10.32
C ALA A 73 -8.75 20.77 -9.87
N TYR A 74 -8.19 20.49 -8.69
CA TYR A 74 -7.28 21.38 -7.97
C TYR A 74 -5.98 20.70 -7.52
N GLY A 75 -5.82 19.39 -7.67
CA GLY A 75 -4.59 18.69 -7.26
C GLY A 75 -3.32 19.29 -7.88
N ALA A 76 -3.39 19.72 -9.14
CA ALA A 76 -2.28 20.39 -9.84
C ALA A 76 -1.91 21.77 -9.27
N SER A 77 -2.79 22.39 -8.48
CA SER A 77 -2.57 23.71 -7.86
C SER A 77 -1.90 23.62 -6.48
N ILE A 78 -1.75 22.41 -5.94
CA ILE A 78 -1.05 22.19 -4.67
C ILE A 78 0.43 22.57 -4.85
N SER A 79 0.92 23.44 -3.97
CA SER A 79 2.30 23.93 -4.00
C SER A 79 3.02 23.76 -2.66
N ASP A 80 2.25 23.69 -1.56
CA ASP A 80 2.78 23.31 -0.26
C ASP A 80 2.78 21.78 -0.13
N HIS A 81 3.95 21.18 -0.34
CA HIS A 81 4.12 19.74 -0.21
C HIS A 81 4.29 19.27 1.24
N GLN A 82 4.37 20.17 2.24
CA GLN A 82 4.47 19.78 3.65
C GLN A 82 3.24 18.99 4.10
N ILE A 83 2.08 19.20 3.47
CA ILE A 83 0.84 18.47 3.75
C ILE A 83 1.02 16.94 3.64
N PHE A 84 1.82 16.47 2.67
CA PHE A 84 2.08 15.04 2.49
C PHE A 84 2.93 14.47 3.63
N GLU A 85 3.97 15.21 4.04
CA GLU A 85 4.82 14.81 5.15
C GLU A 85 4.05 14.82 6.48
N VAL A 86 3.31 15.88 6.78
CA VAL A 86 2.51 15.98 8.01
C VAL A 86 1.55 14.80 8.13
N LEU A 87 0.86 14.45 7.04
CA LEU A 87 -0.05 13.30 7.03
C LEU A 87 0.69 11.97 7.25
N ALA A 88 1.82 11.76 6.56
CA ALA A 88 2.62 10.56 6.71
C ALA A 88 3.17 10.41 8.13
N ARG A 89 3.69 11.50 8.73
CA ARG A 89 4.19 11.55 10.11
C ARG A 89 3.10 11.28 11.14
N HIS A 90 1.89 11.80 10.89
CA HIS A 90 0.74 11.50 11.73
C HIS A 90 0.46 10.00 11.75
N PHE A 91 0.31 9.36 10.59
CA PHE A 91 0.01 7.92 10.52
C PHE A 91 1.18 7.02 10.93
N GLU A 92 2.43 7.45 10.73
CA GLU A 92 3.61 6.79 11.29
C GLU A 92 3.50 6.70 12.82
N LYS A 93 3.21 7.83 13.48
CA LYS A 93 3.06 7.88 14.94
C LYS A 93 1.91 6.99 15.40
N GLU A 94 0.75 7.09 14.74
CA GLU A 94 -0.42 6.27 15.06
C GLU A 94 -0.13 4.77 14.91
N TYR A 95 0.60 4.37 13.87
CA TYR A 95 1.03 2.99 13.66
C TYR A 95 1.93 2.49 14.79
N LEU A 96 2.94 3.28 15.19
CA LEU A 96 3.86 2.90 16.27
C LEU A 96 3.13 2.72 17.61
N VAL A 97 2.15 3.58 17.91
CA VAL A 97 1.29 3.45 19.09
C VAL A 97 0.47 2.15 19.04
N ASP A 98 -0.05 1.78 17.88
CA ASP A 98 -0.83 0.54 17.73
C ASP A 98 0.07 -0.71 17.89
N MET A 99 1.29 -0.68 17.35
CA MET A 99 2.28 -1.75 17.52
C MET A 99 2.68 -1.91 19.00
N GLU A 100 2.94 -0.81 19.70
CA GLU A 100 3.23 -0.80 21.13
C GLU A 100 2.04 -1.34 21.95
N SER A 101 0.81 -0.97 21.59
CA SER A 101 -0.41 -1.47 22.25
C SER A 101 -0.56 -2.99 22.11
N LEU A 102 -0.04 -3.58 21.02
CA LEU A 102 0.06 -5.03 20.81
C LEU A 102 1.34 -5.64 21.40
N ASN A 103 2.14 -4.87 22.13
CA ASN A 103 3.42 -5.28 22.71
C ASN A 103 4.38 -5.88 21.66
N ILE A 104 4.35 -5.31 20.45
CA ILE A 104 5.30 -5.62 19.37
C ILE A 104 6.61 -4.89 19.67
N ILE A 105 7.71 -5.61 19.54
CA ILE A 105 9.05 -5.06 19.78
C ILE A 105 9.35 -4.05 18.66
N PRO A 106 9.83 -2.84 18.98
CA PRO A 106 10.19 -1.86 17.96
C PRO A 106 11.36 -2.37 17.11
N PRO A 107 11.43 -1.96 15.82
CA PRO A 107 12.56 -2.31 14.98
C PRO A 107 13.85 -1.63 15.48
N SER A 108 15.00 -2.29 15.29
CA SER A 108 16.31 -1.72 15.64
C SER A 108 16.64 -0.47 14.82
N VAL A 109 16.15 -0.42 13.58
CA VAL A 109 16.33 0.70 12.66
C VAL A 109 14.99 0.95 11.96
N LEU A 110 14.56 2.22 11.94
CA LEU A 110 13.41 2.67 11.17
C LEU A 110 13.90 3.72 10.17
N VAL A 111 13.63 3.48 8.90
CA VAL A 111 14.08 4.29 7.76
C VAL A 111 12.88 4.92 7.05
N ARG A 112 13.13 6.02 6.33
CA ARG A 112 12.10 6.73 5.57
C ARG A 112 12.60 7.07 4.20
N VAL A 113 11.75 6.80 3.20
CA VAL A 113 12.08 7.05 1.79
C VAL A 113 12.51 8.49 1.54
N THR A 114 11.85 9.45 2.19
CA THR A 114 12.16 10.88 2.07
C THR A 114 13.56 11.25 2.57
N GLU A 115 14.14 10.44 3.45
CA GLU A 115 15.50 10.59 3.99
C GLU A 115 16.56 9.88 3.11
N TYR A 116 16.13 9.09 2.12
CA TYR A 116 16.99 8.21 1.29
C TYR A 116 17.08 8.61 -0.19
N ILE A 117 16.52 9.74 -0.58
CA ILE A 117 16.39 10.14 -2.00
C ILE A 117 17.72 10.16 -2.74
N ASP A 118 18.78 10.72 -2.15
CA ASP A 118 20.09 10.78 -2.78
C ASP A 118 20.71 9.38 -2.96
N ALA A 119 20.49 8.47 -2.00
CA ALA A 119 20.92 7.09 -2.10
C ALA A 119 20.15 6.37 -3.22
N ILE A 120 18.83 6.60 -3.31
CA ILE A 120 17.99 6.02 -4.38
C ILE A 120 18.47 6.50 -5.75
N ILE A 121 18.72 7.80 -5.94
CA ILE A 121 19.21 8.33 -7.21
C ILE A 121 20.54 7.68 -7.61
N LYS A 122 21.49 7.52 -6.67
CA LYS A 122 22.76 6.84 -6.91
C LYS A 122 22.55 5.37 -7.29
N TYR A 123 21.65 4.69 -6.62
CA TYR A 123 21.34 3.29 -6.86
C TYR A 123 20.72 3.08 -8.25
N VAL A 124 19.74 3.90 -8.62
CA VAL A 124 19.13 3.88 -9.95
C VAL A 124 20.16 4.17 -11.03
N LYS A 125 21.05 5.15 -10.80
CA LYS A 125 22.15 5.43 -11.73
C LYS A 125 23.05 4.20 -11.93
N GLN A 126 23.41 3.50 -10.87
CA GLN A 126 24.23 2.29 -10.97
C GLN A 126 23.51 1.17 -11.75
N ILE A 127 22.20 0.99 -11.57
CA ILE A 127 21.41 0.01 -12.37
C ILE A 127 21.42 0.39 -13.86
N ILE A 128 21.33 1.69 -14.18
CA ILE A 128 21.47 2.19 -15.56
C ILE A 128 22.88 1.90 -16.09
N ASP A 129 23.92 2.22 -15.32
CA ASP A 129 25.33 2.01 -15.70
C ASP A 129 25.64 0.52 -15.93
N ASN A 130 24.98 -0.37 -15.18
CA ASN A 130 25.04 -1.83 -15.36
C ASN A 130 24.20 -2.33 -16.55
N GLY A 131 23.43 -1.45 -17.20
CA GLY A 131 22.67 -1.74 -18.42
C GLY A 131 21.33 -2.43 -18.19
N PHE A 132 20.77 -2.36 -16.98
CA PHE A 132 19.47 -2.98 -16.63
C PHE A 132 18.32 -1.98 -16.51
N ALA A 133 18.57 -0.70 -16.77
CA ALA A 133 17.54 0.34 -16.75
C ALA A 133 17.73 1.34 -17.89
N TYR A 134 16.66 2.05 -18.23
CA TYR A 134 16.66 3.07 -19.26
C TYR A 134 15.80 4.27 -18.88
N VAL A 135 16.19 5.44 -19.39
CA VAL A 135 15.47 6.70 -19.21
C VAL A 135 14.46 6.85 -20.35
N ALA A 136 13.20 7.08 -20.01
CA ALA A 136 12.12 7.38 -20.94
C ALA A 136 12.10 8.87 -21.32
N PRO A 137 11.43 9.27 -22.42
CA PRO A 137 11.35 10.67 -22.84
C PRO A 137 10.74 11.62 -21.79
N SER A 138 9.89 11.12 -20.89
CA SER A 138 9.31 11.90 -19.78
C SER A 138 10.30 12.26 -18.68
N GLY A 139 11.45 11.61 -18.61
CA GLY A 139 12.36 11.64 -17.45
C GLY A 139 12.11 10.55 -16.42
N SER A 140 11.09 9.70 -16.61
CA SER A 140 10.95 8.45 -15.85
C SER A 140 12.10 7.49 -16.17
N VAL A 141 12.47 6.64 -15.21
CA VAL A 141 13.45 5.58 -15.39
C VAL A 141 12.77 4.25 -15.14
N TYR A 142 12.93 3.31 -16.07
CA TYR A 142 12.34 1.98 -16.02
C TYR A 142 13.41 0.90 -15.93
N PHE A 143 13.11 -0.16 -15.20
CA PHE A 143 13.88 -1.39 -15.18
C PHE A 143 13.52 -2.24 -16.41
N ASP A 144 14.54 -2.71 -17.14
CA ASP A 144 14.38 -3.51 -18.35
C ASP A 144 14.35 -5.00 -17.99
N THR A 145 13.14 -5.54 -17.79
CA THR A 145 12.97 -6.92 -17.32
C THR A 145 13.46 -7.93 -18.35
N ASN A 146 13.31 -7.61 -19.64
CA ASN A 146 13.76 -8.48 -20.73
C ASN A 146 15.29 -8.55 -20.76
N ARG A 147 15.97 -7.41 -20.61
CA ARG A 147 17.43 -7.37 -20.53
C ARG A 147 17.94 -8.13 -19.31
N PHE A 148 17.32 -7.94 -18.14
CA PHE A 148 17.67 -8.68 -16.92
C PHE A 148 17.49 -10.19 -17.10
N ALA A 149 16.34 -10.64 -17.61
CA ALA A 149 16.08 -12.06 -17.88
C ALA A 149 16.96 -12.67 -18.98
N SER A 150 17.49 -11.86 -19.91
CA SER A 150 18.45 -12.31 -20.93
C SER A 150 19.87 -12.53 -20.40
N SER A 151 20.17 -12.04 -19.20
CA SER A 151 21.49 -12.22 -18.59
C SER A 151 21.65 -13.65 -18.09
N PRO A 152 22.76 -14.36 -18.38
CA PRO A 152 23.00 -15.71 -17.87
C PRO A 152 23.16 -15.76 -16.34
N MET A 153 23.35 -14.60 -15.69
CA MET A 153 23.53 -14.49 -14.25
C MET A 153 22.20 -14.34 -13.51
N HIS A 154 21.17 -13.80 -14.16
CA HIS A 154 19.97 -13.33 -13.47
C HIS A 154 18.72 -14.08 -13.92
N PHE A 155 17.75 -14.12 -13.01
CA PHE A 155 16.43 -14.70 -13.28
C PHE A 155 15.38 -13.78 -12.70
N TYR A 156 14.41 -13.37 -13.52
CA TYR A 156 13.30 -12.53 -13.07
C TYR A 156 12.13 -13.40 -12.59
N ALA A 157 11.34 -12.89 -11.64
CA ALA A 157 10.25 -13.63 -11.02
C ALA A 157 10.72 -14.92 -10.30
N LYS A 158 11.81 -14.85 -9.53
CA LYS A 158 12.35 -16.00 -8.75
C LYS A 158 11.36 -16.51 -7.72
N LEU A 159 10.60 -15.63 -7.08
CA LEU A 159 9.68 -16.00 -6.00
C LEU A 159 8.36 -16.55 -6.54
N VAL A 160 7.88 -16.00 -7.65
CA VAL A 160 6.66 -16.46 -8.34
C VAL A 160 6.91 -16.64 -9.84
N PRO A 161 7.59 -17.73 -10.26
CA PRO A 161 7.93 -17.94 -11.68
C PRO A 161 6.71 -17.97 -12.61
N THR A 162 5.55 -18.38 -12.10
CA THR A 162 4.28 -18.42 -12.85
C THR A 162 3.70 -17.03 -13.14
N ALA A 163 4.14 -15.99 -12.42
CA ALA A 163 3.69 -14.61 -12.63
C ALA A 163 4.54 -13.87 -13.67
N TYR A 164 5.58 -14.51 -14.22
CA TYR A 164 6.36 -13.94 -15.31
C TYR A 164 5.45 -13.65 -16.52
N GLY A 165 5.31 -12.37 -16.87
CA GLY A 165 4.42 -11.92 -17.95
C GLY A 165 2.95 -11.70 -17.54
N ASP A 166 2.60 -11.80 -16.25
CA ASP A 166 1.29 -11.37 -15.75
C ASP A 166 1.26 -9.83 -15.64
N THR A 167 0.90 -9.19 -16.75
CA THR A 167 0.84 -7.73 -16.85
C THR A 167 -0.20 -7.11 -15.92
N ASN A 168 -1.27 -7.83 -15.57
CA ASN A 168 -2.33 -7.28 -14.71
C ASN A 168 -1.81 -7.10 -13.27
N GLN A 169 -1.09 -8.09 -12.74
CA GLN A 169 -0.49 -7.97 -11.41
C GLN A 169 0.62 -6.91 -11.38
N LEU A 170 1.41 -6.79 -12.44
CA LEU A 170 2.45 -5.76 -12.59
C LEU A 170 1.85 -4.34 -12.62
N GLU A 171 0.81 -4.12 -13.42
CA GLU A 171 0.11 -2.82 -13.48
C GLU A 171 -0.47 -2.42 -12.13
N SER A 172 -1.05 -3.38 -11.38
CA SER A 172 -1.59 -3.13 -10.05
C SER A 172 -0.50 -2.72 -9.04
N GLY A 173 0.71 -3.27 -9.17
CA GLY A 173 1.86 -2.93 -8.33
C GLY A 173 2.50 -1.58 -8.68
N GLU A 174 2.28 -1.06 -9.88
CA GLU A 174 2.85 0.24 -10.27
C GLU A 174 2.00 1.43 -9.83
N GLY A 175 0.71 1.24 -9.58
CA GLY A 175 -0.22 2.29 -9.18
C GLY A 175 -0.62 3.25 -10.32
N GLU A 176 -1.66 4.04 -10.08
CA GLU A 176 -2.40 4.83 -11.08
C GLU A 176 -1.63 6.01 -11.72
N LEU A 177 -0.41 6.27 -11.27
CA LEU A 177 0.34 7.48 -11.63
C LEU A 177 1.38 7.28 -12.75
N CYS A 178 1.50 6.08 -13.31
CA CYS A 178 2.41 5.84 -14.45
C CYS A 178 1.92 6.51 -15.75
N ILE A 179 2.87 6.97 -16.58
CA ILE A 179 2.60 7.45 -17.93
C ILE A 179 2.47 6.24 -18.84
N THR A 180 1.38 6.16 -19.61
CA THR A 180 1.13 5.04 -20.51
C THR A 180 1.93 5.15 -21.80
N GLY A 181 2.44 4.03 -22.30
CA GLY A 181 3.02 3.92 -23.64
C GLY A 181 4.51 4.29 -23.79
N GLU A 182 5.22 4.63 -22.72
CA GLU A 182 6.66 4.97 -22.79
C GLU A 182 7.61 3.83 -22.42
N LYS A 183 7.08 2.71 -21.95
CA LYS A 183 7.86 1.51 -21.64
C LYS A 183 8.21 0.74 -22.91
N LYS A 184 9.41 0.15 -22.96
CA LYS A 184 9.82 -0.79 -24.01
C LYS A 184 9.06 -2.12 -23.92
N SER A 185 8.78 -2.56 -22.70
CA SER A 185 8.02 -3.78 -22.41
C SER A 185 6.90 -3.47 -21.42
N PRO A 186 5.71 -4.11 -21.55
CA PRO A 186 4.64 -3.95 -20.56
C PRO A 186 5.06 -4.45 -19.16
N ASN A 187 6.05 -5.34 -19.08
CA ASN A 187 6.55 -5.89 -17.82
C ASN A 187 7.56 -4.98 -17.12
N ASP A 188 8.08 -3.97 -17.80
CA ASP A 188 9.07 -3.05 -17.22
C ASP A 188 8.42 -2.20 -16.13
N PHE A 189 9.12 -2.04 -15.01
CA PHE A 189 8.61 -1.30 -13.86
C PHE A 189 9.45 -0.07 -13.54
N ALA A 190 8.82 0.96 -12.99
CA ALA A 190 9.48 2.23 -12.73
C ALA A 190 10.44 2.15 -11.54
N LEU A 191 11.67 2.60 -11.76
CA LEU A 191 12.66 2.91 -10.73
C LEU A 191 12.53 4.37 -10.26
N TRP A 192 12.23 5.27 -11.19
CA TRP A 192 12.01 6.68 -10.95
C TRP A 192 10.84 7.15 -11.81
N LYS A 193 9.91 7.91 -11.24
CA LYS A 193 8.72 8.41 -11.93
C LYS A 193 8.82 9.91 -12.06
N ALA A 194 8.67 10.43 -13.29
CA ALA A 194 8.54 11.87 -13.50
C ALA A 194 7.29 12.39 -12.74
N SER A 195 7.44 13.46 -11.98
CA SER A 195 6.35 14.00 -11.16
C SER A 195 5.39 14.84 -12.00
N LYS A 196 4.09 14.68 -11.76
CA LYS A 196 3.05 15.54 -12.34
C LYS A 196 2.95 16.86 -11.55
N PRO A 197 2.37 17.93 -12.14
CA PRO A 197 2.10 19.16 -11.40
C PRO A 197 1.28 18.88 -10.12
N GLY A 198 1.68 19.49 -9.01
CA GLY A 198 1.04 19.31 -7.70
C GLY A 198 1.50 18.09 -6.89
N GLU A 199 2.26 17.16 -7.50
CA GLU A 199 2.86 16.05 -6.77
C GLU A 199 4.17 16.46 -6.07
N PRO A 200 4.52 15.84 -4.93
CA PRO A 200 5.84 15.98 -4.36
C PRO A 200 6.90 15.49 -5.34
N PHE A 201 8.05 16.17 -5.36
CA PHE A 201 9.14 15.85 -6.26
C PHE A 201 10.49 16.15 -5.61
N TRP A 202 11.51 15.48 -6.15
CA TRP A 202 12.91 15.74 -5.90
C TRP A 202 13.63 15.93 -7.24
N SER A 203 14.69 16.73 -7.22
CA SER A 203 15.56 16.92 -8.38
C SER A 203 16.45 15.69 -8.57
N SER A 204 16.53 15.21 -9.80
CA SER A 204 17.43 14.11 -10.19
C SER A 204 18.11 14.40 -11.53
N PRO A 205 19.12 13.62 -11.94
CA PRO A 205 19.73 13.74 -13.26
C PRO A 205 18.75 13.56 -14.42
N TRP A 206 17.59 12.94 -14.20
CA TRP A 206 16.56 12.69 -15.20
C TRP A 206 15.40 13.69 -15.15
N GLY A 207 15.52 14.73 -14.32
CA GLY A 207 14.48 15.73 -14.09
C GLY A 207 13.80 15.60 -12.74
N LYS A 208 12.68 16.32 -12.57
CA LYS A 208 11.89 16.29 -11.34
C LYS A 208 11.06 15.01 -11.28
N GLY A 209 11.17 14.28 -10.19
CA GLY A 209 10.43 13.05 -10.02
C GLY A 209 10.45 12.53 -8.60
N ARG A 210 10.08 11.26 -8.46
CA ARG A 210 10.00 10.54 -7.19
C ARG A 210 10.33 9.07 -7.41
N PRO A 211 10.78 8.35 -6.36
CA PRO A 211 11.09 6.94 -6.47
C PRO A 211 9.87 6.10 -6.91
N GLY A 212 10.16 4.99 -7.58
CA GLY A 212 9.20 3.89 -7.74
C GLY A 212 9.10 3.08 -6.45
N TRP A 213 7.94 2.47 -6.19
CA TRP A 213 7.66 1.79 -4.92
C TRP A 213 8.70 0.72 -4.55
N HIS A 214 9.13 -0.10 -5.50
CA HIS A 214 10.04 -1.22 -5.23
C HIS A 214 11.48 -0.77 -4.91
N ILE A 215 11.97 0.29 -5.59
CA ILE A 215 13.38 0.72 -5.43
C ILE A 215 13.67 1.26 -4.03
N GLU A 216 12.63 1.73 -3.34
CA GLU A 216 12.70 2.23 -1.98
C GLU A 216 13.25 1.17 -1.03
N CYS A 217 12.63 -0.01 -1.02
CA CYS A 217 13.01 -1.12 -0.15
C CYS A 217 14.38 -1.69 -0.52
N SER A 218 14.68 -1.88 -1.81
CA SER A 218 16.01 -2.34 -2.27
C SER A 218 17.14 -1.46 -1.75
N VAL A 219 16.98 -0.14 -1.85
CA VAL A 219 18.02 0.82 -1.44
C VAL A 219 18.15 0.85 0.07
N MET A 220 17.05 1.04 0.79
CA MET A 220 17.08 1.19 2.24
C MET A 220 17.57 -0.08 2.93
N ALA A 221 17.11 -1.26 2.48
CA ALA A 221 17.55 -2.53 3.05
C ALA A 221 19.02 -2.81 2.74
N SER A 222 19.49 -2.50 1.53
CA SER A 222 20.90 -2.67 1.14
C SER A 222 21.85 -1.71 1.87
N ASP A 223 21.41 -0.48 2.15
CA ASP A 223 22.21 0.50 2.89
C ASP A 223 22.44 0.06 4.35
N ILE A 224 21.43 -0.52 4.98
CA ILE A 224 21.50 -0.96 6.38
C ILE A 224 22.13 -2.35 6.53
N LEU A 225 21.79 -3.30 5.66
CA LEU A 225 22.14 -4.73 5.81
C LEU A 225 23.21 -5.20 4.82
N GLY A 226 23.60 -4.37 3.85
CA GLY A 226 24.61 -4.68 2.85
C GLY A 226 24.07 -5.41 1.62
N GLY A 227 24.98 -5.98 0.82
CA GLY A 227 24.65 -6.61 -0.47
C GLY A 227 24.02 -7.99 -0.41
N THR A 228 23.92 -8.59 0.78
CA THR A 228 23.23 -9.86 1.00
C THR A 228 22.55 -9.85 2.35
N LEU A 229 21.27 -10.24 2.37
CA LEU A 229 20.42 -10.31 3.55
C LEU A 229 20.13 -11.76 3.92
N ASP A 230 20.00 -12.04 5.22
CA ASP A 230 19.57 -13.36 5.67
C ASP A 230 18.07 -13.58 5.49
N ILE A 231 17.25 -12.65 5.99
CA ILE A 231 15.80 -12.77 5.97
C ILE A 231 15.20 -11.47 5.45
N HIS A 232 14.32 -11.59 4.46
CA HIS A 232 13.45 -10.52 4.00
C HIS A 232 11.99 -10.97 4.10
N SER A 233 11.10 -10.12 4.61
CA SER A 233 9.74 -10.55 4.98
C SER A 233 8.67 -9.51 4.67
N GLY A 234 7.45 -9.98 4.44
CA GLY A 234 6.28 -9.13 4.26
C GLY A 234 4.99 -9.95 4.13
N GLY A 235 3.88 -9.30 3.80
CA GLY A 235 2.65 -10.00 3.43
C GLY A 235 2.82 -10.80 2.15
N VAL A 236 2.02 -11.85 1.96
CA VAL A 236 2.03 -12.69 0.74
C VAL A 236 1.70 -11.90 -0.53
N ASP A 237 0.95 -10.80 -0.42
CA ASP A 237 0.71 -9.84 -1.50
C ASP A 237 1.99 -9.13 -1.98
N LEU A 238 2.99 -8.96 -1.11
CA LEU A 238 4.26 -8.35 -1.51
C LEU A 238 5.15 -9.33 -2.26
N LYS A 239 4.86 -10.64 -2.23
CA LYS A 239 5.68 -11.65 -2.90
C LYS A 239 5.86 -11.34 -4.39
N PHE A 240 4.80 -10.90 -5.06
CA PHE A 240 4.84 -10.40 -6.43
C PHE A 240 3.87 -9.22 -6.61
N PRO A 241 4.25 -8.15 -7.31
CA PRO A 241 5.56 -7.95 -7.95
C PRO A 241 6.63 -7.38 -7.02
N HIS A 242 6.29 -6.98 -5.78
CA HIS A 242 7.16 -6.15 -4.96
C HIS A 242 8.53 -6.79 -4.65
N HIS A 243 8.57 -7.91 -3.95
CA HIS A 243 9.82 -8.57 -3.57
C HIS A 243 10.59 -9.16 -4.78
N ASP A 244 9.88 -9.61 -5.82
CA ASP A 244 10.53 -10.05 -7.07
C ASP A 244 11.22 -8.88 -7.79
N ASN A 245 10.62 -7.69 -7.76
CA ASN A 245 11.23 -6.47 -8.28
C ASN A 245 12.40 -6.00 -7.43
N GLU A 246 12.29 -6.10 -6.10
CA GLU A 246 13.41 -5.78 -5.20
C GLU A 246 14.62 -6.70 -5.45
N LEU A 247 14.38 -8.00 -5.61
CA LEU A 247 15.43 -8.95 -6.00
C LEU A 247 16.09 -8.53 -7.31
N ALA A 248 15.28 -8.23 -8.33
CA ALA A 248 15.79 -7.83 -9.63
C ALA A 248 16.63 -6.54 -9.55
N GLN A 249 16.14 -5.53 -8.84
CA GLN A 249 16.83 -4.25 -8.62
C GLN A 249 18.14 -4.44 -7.88
N SER A 250 18.14 -5.21 -6.79
CA SER A 250 19.30 -5.38 -5.94
C SER A 250 20.37 -6.23 -6.62
N GLU A 251 19.99 -7.31 -7.29
CA GLU A 251 20.93 -8.13 -8.06
C GLU A 251 21.52 -7.38 -9.26
N ALA A 252 20.70 -6.56 -9.93
CA ALA A 252 21.16 -5.69 -11.02
C ALA A 252 22.14 -4.62 -10.51
N TYR A 253 21.97 -4.13 -9.29
CA TYR A 253 22.87 -3.15 -8.67
C TYR A 253 24.21 -3.78 -8.25
N PHE A 254 24.16 -4.89 -7.51
CA PHE A 254 25.36 -5.55 -6.98
C PHE A 254 26.12 -6.38 -8.02
N GLY A 255 25.48 -6.78 -9.12
CA GLY A 255 26.09 -7.62 -10.15
C GLY A 255 26.29 -9.07 -9.72
N HIS A 256 25.43 -9.58 -8.83
CA HIS A 256 25.39 -10.98 -8.44
C HIS A 256 23.94 -11.44 -8.23
N SER A 257 23.70 -12.75 -8.25
CA SER A 257 22.35 -13.32 -8.28
C SER A 257 21.75 -13.71 -6.93
N HIS A 258 22.35 -13.22 -5.84
CA HIS A 258 22.05 -13.66 -4.49
C HIS A 258 21.94 -12.49 -3.50
N TRP A 259 20.81 -11.80 -3.50
CA TRP A 259 20.56 -10.68 -2.58
C TRP A 259 19.97 -11.13 -1.23
N VAL A 260 19.13 -12.17 -1.20
CA VAL A 260 18.46 -12.63 0.04
C VAL A 260 18.54 -14.15 0.15
N ASN A 261 18.88 -14.66 1.35
CA ASN A 261 18.91 -16.09 1.63
C ASN A 261 17.49 -16.68 1.78
N TYR A 262 16.63 -16.03 2.57
CA TYR A 262 15.29 -16.52 2.88
C TYR A 262 14.22 -15.43 2.79
N PHE A 263 13.16 -15.70 2.03
CA PHE A 263 11.95 -14.89 2.07
C PHE A 263 10.88 -15.54 2.95
N LEU A 264 10.27 -14.74 3.83
CA LEU A 264 9.16 -15.16 4.68
C LEU A 264 7.91 -14.31 4.39
N HIS A 265 6.86 -14.94 3.88
CA HIS A 265 5.60 -14.26 3.52
C HIS A 265 4.45 -14.67 4.42
N SER A 266 3.89 -13.74 5.19
CA SER A 266 2.73 -14.01 6.05
C SER A 266 1.45 -14.12 5.24
N GLY A 267 0.57 -15.05 5.61
CA GLY A 267 -0.73 -15.24 4.97
C GLY A 267 -1.66 -14.02 5.10
N HIS A 268 -2.75 -14.03 4.34
CA HIS A 268 -3.75 -12.97 4.42
C HIS A 268 -4.60 -13.05 5.69
N LEU A 269 -5.19 -11.92 6.05
CA LEU A 269 -6.23 -11.83 7.08
C LEU A 269 -7.59 -11.56 6.41
N THR A 270 -8.55 -12.45 6.61
CA THR A 270 -9.96 -12.27 6.22
C THR A 270 -10.79 -11.86 7.42
N ILE A 271 -11.96 -11.25 7.20
CA ILE A 271 -12.97 -11.03 8.24
C ILE A 271 -14.23 -11.80 7.85
N SER A 272 -14.63 -12.74 8.70
CA SER A 272 -15.83 -13.57 8.51
C SER A 272 -15.90 -14.20 7.11
N GLY A 273 -14.76 -14.70 6.60
CA GLY A 273 -14.62 -15.31 5.29
C GLY A 273 -14.50 -14.34 4.10
N CYS A 274 -14.59 -13.03 4.33
CA CYS A 274 -14.43 -12.02 3.28
C CYS A 274 -13.02 -11.40 3.31
N LYS A 275 -12.47 -11.08 2.12
CA LYS A 275 -11.23 -10.32 2.02
C LYS A 275 -11.38 -8.98 2.71
N MET A 276 -10.48 -8.66 3.64
CA MET A 276 -10.42 -7.34 4.25
C MET A 276 -9.89 -6.34 3.23
N SER A 277 -10.64 -5.26 2.96
CA SER A 277 -10.13 -4.17 2.13
C SER A 277 -10.74 -2.83 2.52
N LYS A 278 -9.95 -1.75 2.36
CA LYS A 278 -10.44 -0.37 2.55
C LYS A 278 -11.63 -0.08 1.62
N SER A 279 -11.59 -0.59 0.39
CA SER A 279 -12.67 -0.43 -0.60
C SER A 279 -13.99 -1.07 -0.16
N LEU A 280 -13.95 -2.19 0.55
CA LEU A 280 -15.15 -2.84 1.07
C LEU A 280 -15.59 -2.29 2.44
N LYS A 281 -14.82 -1.34 3.01
CA LYS A 281 -15.01 -0.78 4.37
C LYS A 281 -15.25 -1.84 5.46
N ASN A 282 -14.74 -3.05 5.24
CA ASN A 282 -14.97 -4.22 6.09
C ASN A 282 -13.75 -4.54 6.96
N PHE A 283 -13.00 -3.51 7.38
CA PHE A 283 -11.80 -3.67 8.21
C PHE A 283 -12.08 -3.29 9.66
N ILE A 284 -11.35 -3.92 10.57
CA ILE A 284 -11.37 -3.62 12.00
C ILE A 284 -9.99 -3.07 12.35
N THR A 285 -9.94 -1.88 12.94
CA THR A 285 -8.66 -1.31 13.38
C THR A 285 -8.17 -2.03 14.64
N ILE A 286 -6.86 -1.99 14.89
CA ILE A 286 -6.28 -2.53 16.13
C ILE A 286 -6.95 -1.87 17.34
N ARG A 287 -7.19 -0.55 17.29
CA ARG A 287 -7.88 0.19 18.36
C ARG A 287 -9.29 -0.30 18.60
N ASP A 288 -10.05 -0.57 17.55
CA ASP A 288 -11.42 -1.08 17.68
C ASP A 288 -11.43 -2.50 18.23
N ALA A 289 -10.50 -3.36 17.80
CA ALA A 289 -10.33 -4.70 18.36
C ALA A 289 -10.00 -4.63 19.87
N LEU A 290 -9.12 -3.70 20.26
CA LEU A 290 -8.70 -3.51 21.65
C LEU A 290 -9.78 -2.91 22.57
N LYS A 291 -10.87 -2.34 22.02
CA LYS A 291 -12.03 -1.92 22.84
C LYS A 291 -12.78 -3.12 23.44
N THR A 292 -12.71 -4.27 22.77
CA THR A 292 -13.50 -5.46 23.13
C THR A 292 -12.64 -6.62 23.63
N HIS A 293 -11.35 -6.65 23.28
CA HIS A 293 -10.43 -7.72 23.63
C HIS A 293 -9.10 -7.16 24.14
N SER A 294 -8.42 -7.91 25.01
CA SER A 294 -7.10 -7.51 25.47
C SER A 294 -6.03 -7.71 24.40
N SER A 295 -4.94 -6.94 24.48
CA SER A 295 -3.75 -7.09 23.64
C SER A 295 -3.24 -8.54 23.59
N ARG A 296 -3.22 -9.24 24.74
CA ARG A 296 -2.81 -10.64 24.83
C ARG A 296 -3.75 -11.56 24.06
N GLN A 297 -5.06 -11.37 24.16
CA GLN A 297 -6.04 -12.17 23.41
C GLN A 297 -5.87 -11.97 21.92
N ILE A 298 -5.75 -10.71 21.46
CA ILE A 298 -5.52 -10.39 20.06
C ILE A 298 -4.22 -11.05 19.54
N ARG A 299 -3.15 -11.06 20.33
CA ARG A 299 -1.92 -11.78 19.93
C ARG A 299 -2.09 -13.29 19.88
N LEU A 300 -2.81 -13.87 20.84
CA LEU A 300 -3.04 -15.31 20.90
C LEU A 300 -3.79 -15.81 19.66
N ILE A 301 -4.75 -15.02 19.15
CA ILE A 301 -5.42 -15.30 17.87
C ILE A 301 -4.38 -15.61 16.80
N PHE A 302 -3.42 -14.71 16.57
CA PHE A 302 -2.39 -14.91 15.55
C PHE A 302 -1.39 -16.02 15.89
N LEU A 303 -1.01 -16.19 17.16
CA LEU A 303 -0.02 -17.19 17.59
C LEU A 303 -0.54 -18.63 17.58
N LEU A 304 -1.86 -18.81 17.68
CA LEU A 304 -2.50 -20.12 17.58
C LEU A 304 -2.66 -20.59 16.12
N HIS A 305 -2.42 -19.70 15.15
CA HIS A 305 -2.54 -19.99 13.74
C HIS A 305 -1.17 -20.01 13.06
N SER A 306 -1.06 -20.81 12.00
CA SER A 306 0.12 -20.87 11.16
C SER A 306 0.31 -19.53 10.43
N TRP A 307 1.42 -18.85 10.68
CA TRP A 307 1.70 -17.49 10.17
C TRP A 307 1.69 -17.37 8.64
N ARG A 308 1.93 -18.47 7.92
CA ARG A 308 1.99 -18.53 6.46
C ARG A 308 0.63 -18.75 5.80
N ASP A 309 -0.35 -19.22 6.56
CA ASP A 309 -1.67 -19.58 6.04
C ASP A 309 -2.64 -18.40 6.19
N THR A 310 -3.66 -18.35 5.34
CA THR A 310 -4.72 -17.34 5.48
C THR A 310 -5.46 -17.57 6.79
N MET A 311 -5.60 -16.50 7.57
CA MET A 311 -6.29 -16.50 8.84
C MET A 311 -7.63 -15.77 8.72
N ASP A 312 -8.68 -16.32 9.33
CA ASP A 312 -9.97 -15.64 9.47
C ASP A 312 -10.13 -14.98 10.85
N TYR A 313 -10.32 -13.67 10.84
CA TYR A 313 -10.73 -12.92 12.02
C TYR A 313 -12.25 -13.02 12.18
N SER A 314 -12.69 -13.79 13.18
CA SER A 314 -14.09 -14.06 13.44
C SER A 314 -14.37 -14.20 14.93
N VAL A 315 -15.66 -14.22 15.29
CA VAL A 315 -16.08 -14.44 16.68
C VAL A 315 -15.58 -15.79 17.21
N ASP A 316 -15.50 -16.80 16.35
CA ASP A 316 -15.07 -18.14 16.73
C ASP A 316 -13.56 -18.18 17.02
N THR A 317 -12.72 -17.56 16.17
CA THR A 317 -11.27 -17.49 16.40
C THR A 317 -10.91 -16.63 17.61
N LEU A 318 -11.71 -15.58 17.89
CA LEU A 318 -11.64 -14.80 19.13
C LEU A 318 -11.98 -15.65 20.36
N ALA A 319 -13.07 -16.42 20.30
CA ALA A 319 -13.52 -17.26 21.42
C ALA A 319 -12.50 -18.36 21.75
N GLU A 320 -11.86 -18.95 20.74
CA GLU A 320 -10.76 -19.91 20.91
C GLU A 320 -9.58 -19.29 21.67
N ALA A 321 -9.11 -18.12 21.25
CA ALA A 321 -8.01 -17.43 21.92
C ALA A 321 -8.32 -17.07 23.38
N VAL A 322 -9.54 -16.62 23.66
CA VAL A 322 -10.03 -16.36 25.02
C VAL A 322 -10.10 -17.65 25.85
N GLY A 323 -10.55 -18.75 25.25
CA GLY A 323 -10.57 -20.07 25.89
C GLY A 323 -9.17 -20.56 26.25
N PHE A 324 -8.23 -20.46 25.32
CA PHE A 324 -6.83 -20.85 25.51
C PHE A 324 -6.16 -20.01 26.61
N GLU A 325 -6.37 -18.70 26.62
CA GLU A 325 -5.86 -17.81 27.66
C GLU A 325 -6.31 -18.23 29.07
N LYS A 326 -7.59 -18.61 29.23
CA LYS A 326 -8.11 -19.09 30.52
C LYS A 326 -7.37 -20.34 30.99
N GLN A 327 -7.05 -21.27 30.09
CA GLN A 327 -6.30 -22.50 30.43
C GLN A 327 -4.87 -22.18 30.91
N LEU A 328 -4.20 -21.20 30.29
CA LEU A 328 -2.87 -20.74 30.72
C LEU A 328 -2.89 -20.11 32.11
N ILE A 329 -3.97 -19.40 32.46
CA ILE A 329 -4.12 -18.76 33.78
C ILE A 329 -4.45 -19.80 34.86
N VAL A 330 -5.38 -20.71 34.57
CA VAL A 330 -5.80 -21.74 35.54
C VAL A 330 -4.68 -22.74 35.82
N SER A 331 -3.87 -23.10 34.82
CA SER A 331 -2.72 -24.01 35.02
C SER A 331 -1.63 -23.44 35.94
N ARG A 332 -1.46 -22.10 36.01
CA ARG A 332 -0.52 -21.49 36.97
C ARG A 332 -0.90 -21.74 38.44
N PHE A 333 -2.18 -21.91 38.75
CA PHE A 333 -2.64 -22.19 40.12
C PHE A 333 -2.33 -23.62 40.59
N TYR A 334 -2.07 -24.57 39.68
CA TYR A 334 -1.80 -25.97 40.05
C TYR A 334 -0.31 -26.31 40.19
N PHE A 335 0.60 -25.46 39.71
CA PHE A 335 2.06 -25.68 39.79
C PHE A 335 2.77 -24.75 40.79
N SER A 336 2.02 -24.00 41.61
CA SER A 336 2.54 -23.12 42.65
C SER A 336 2.18 -23.54 44.07
N SER A 337 1.77 -24.81 44.26
CA SER A 337 1.52 -25.45 45.56
C SER A 337 2.61 -26.44 45.94
#